data_AF-A0AAV3TER6-F1
#
_entry.id   AF-A0AAV3TER6-F1
#
_cell.length_a   1.000
_cell.length_b   1.000
_cell.length_c   1.000
_cell.angle_alpha   90.00
_cell.angle_beta   90.00
_cell.angle_gamma   90.00
#
_symmetry.space_group_name_H-M   'P 1'
#
loop_
_entity.id
_entity.type
_entity.pdbx_description
1 polymer ?
#
loop_
_entity_poly.entity_id
_entity_poly.type
_entity_poly.pdbx_seq_one_letter_code
_entity_poly.pdbx_strand_id
1 'polypeptide(L)'
;MVVDACRPDYLSPYANIVAGTADARTPAIESLADEGTVLRRAISAAPRTLPSVTSMLTGLRPAEHGATSRQFAMRYGETVTRQLSESGYECVHLSPKTWTGDWLPQG
;
A
#
# COMPACT_ATOMS: atom_id res chain seq x y z
N MET A 1 -4.26 5.82 3.57
CA MET A 1 -3.08 5.69 4.46
C MET A 1 -2.40 4.34 4.20
N VAL A 2 -1.07 4.28 4.23
CA VAL A 2 -0.28 3.04 4.06
C VAL A 2 0.72 2.95 5.21
N VAL A 3 0.88 1.76 5.80
CA VAL A 3 1.83 1.49 6.88
C VAL A 3 2.84 0.44 6.42
N ASP A 4 4.13 0.75 6.53
CA ASP A 4 5.20 -0.14 6.06
C ASP A 4 5.45 -1.29 7.04
N ALA A 5 5.68 -2.50 6.50
CA ALA A 5 5.91 -3.73 7.26
C ALA A 5 4.85 -4.04 8.35
N CYS A 6 3.62 -3.53 8.20
CA CYS A 6 2.53 -3.77 9.14
C CYS A 6 2.06 -5.22 9.05
N ARG A 7 2.07 -5.94 10.18
CA ARG A 7 1.55 -7.30 10.24
C ARG A 7 0.09 -7.29 10.70
N PRO A 8 -0.78 -8.11 10.07
CA PRO A 8 -2.19 -8.14 10.44
C PRO A 8 -2.42 -8.71 11.85
N ASP A 9 -1.54 -9.57 12.35
CA ASP A 9 -1.65 -10.16 13.69
C ASP A 9 -1.31 -9.18 14.85
N TYR A 10 -1.00 -7.93 14.52
CA TYR A 10 -0.83 -6.81 15.45
C TYR A 10 -1.95 -5.75 15.32
N LEU A 11 -3.05 -6.08 14.63
CA LEU A 11 -4.21 -5.19 14.46
C LEU A 11 -5.45 -5.86 15.05
N SER A 12 -6.12 -5.20 15.99
CA SER A 12 -7.29 -5.77 16.69
C SER A 12 -8.43 -6.21 15.78
N PRO A 13 -8.73 -5.55 14.62
CA PRO A 13 -9.77 -6.06 13.72
C PRO A 13 -9.48 -7.43 13.09
N TYR A 14 -8.24 -7.93 13.19
CA TYR A 14 -7.85 -9.24 12.68
C TYR A 14 -7.76 -10.32 13.78
N ALA A 15 -8.04 -9.97 15.05
CA ALA A 15 -7.86 -10.85 16.20
C ALA A 15 -8.66 -12.17 16.13
N ASN A 16 -9.80 -12.17 15.46
CA ASN A 16 -10.66 -13.34 15.27
C ASN A 16 -10.42 -14.08 13.93
N ILE A 17 -9.48 -13.63 13.12
CA ILE A 17 -9.22 -14.17 11.77
C ILE A 17 -7.81 -14.76 11.67
N VAL A 18 -6.82 -14.13 12.31
CA VAL A 18 -5.43 -14.56 12.27
C VAL A 18 -5.08 -15.26 13.58
N ALA A 19 -4.73 -16.55 13.51
CA ALA A 19 -4.34 -17.30 14.69
C ALA A 19 -3.08 -16.70 15.33
N GLY A 20 -3.06 -16.61 16.67
CA GLY A 20 -1.90 -16.09 17.41
C GLY A 20 -1.74 -14.57 17.35
N THR A 21 -2.81 -13.82 17.05
CA THR A 21 -2.80 -12.36 17.15
C THR A 21 -2.37 -11.91 18.54
N ALA A 22 -1.45 -10.94 18.56
CA ALA A 22 -1.06 -10.27 19.78
C ALA A 22 -2.28 -9.56 20.40
N ASP A 23 -2.27 -9.38 21.72
CA ASP A 23 -3.24 -8.52 22.42
C ASP A 23 -2.93 -7.03 22.12
N ALA A 24 -3.10 -6.67 20.84
CA ALA A 24 -2.85 -5.35 20.32
C ALA A 24 -4.15 -4.54 20.38
N ARG A 25 -4.09 -3.36 21.01
CA ARG A 25 -5.21 -2.42 21.06
C ARG A 25 -4.98 -1.32 20.02
N THR A 26 -5.80 -1.30 18.97
CA THR A 26 -5.70 -0.31 17.88
C THR A 26 -7.02 0.43 17.69
N PRO A 27 -7.46 1.28 18.65
CA PRO A 27 -8.82 1.85 18.67
C PRO A 27 -9.16 2.72 17.45
N ALA A 28 -8.20 3.46 16.89
CA ALA A 28 -8.44 4.22 15.66
C ALA A 28 -8.64 3.31 14.43
N ILE A 29 -8.00 2.14 14.40
CA ILE A 29 -8.16 1.15 13.33
C ILE A 29 -9.44 0.34 13.55
N GLU A 30 -9.84 0.10 14.80
CA GLU A 30 -11.15 -0.47 15.16
C GLU A 30 -12.29 0.41 14.64
N SER A 31 -12.29 1.70 14.95
CA SER A 31 -13.30 2.65 14.45
C SER A 31 -13.38 2.64 12.92
N LEU A 32 -12.23 2.65 12.23
CA LEU A 32 -12.18 2.58 10.77
C LEU A 32 -12.72 1.24 10.23
N ALA A 33 -12.50 0.14 10.94
CA ALA A 33 -13.01 -1.17 10.55
C ALA A 33 -14.53 -1.28 10.74
N ASP A 34 -15.07 -0.67 11.79
CA ASP A 34 -16.51 -0.64 12.10
C ASP A 34 -17.30 0.17 11.07
N GLU A 35 -16.71 1.25 10.55
CA GLU A 35 -17.30 2.11 9.51
C GLU A 35 -17.01 1.62 8.08
N GLY A 36 -16.17 0.60 7.93
CA GLY A 36 -15.60 0.18 6.65
C GLY A 36 -15.81 -1.30 6.32
N THR A 37 -14.88 -1.86 5.55
CA THR A 37 -14.87 -3.29 5.20
C THR A 37 -13.49 -3.87 5.44
N VAL A 38 -13.43 -4.92 6.26
CA VAL A 38 -12.19 -5.64 6.57
C VAL A 38 -11.97 -6.76 5.55
N LEU A 39 -10.90 -6.64 4.77
CA LEU A 39 -10.46 -7.70 3.85
C LEU A 39 -9.70 -8.79 4.63
N ARG A 40 -10.33 -9.94 4.83
CA ARG A 40 -9.72 -11.09 5.55
C ARG A 40 -8.53 -11.73 4.82
N ARG A 41 -8.40 -11.48 3.51
CA ARG A 41 -7.37 -12.06 2.64
C ARG A 41 -6.81 -11.02 1.67
N ALA A 42 -6.12 -10.01 2.21
CA ALA A 42 -5.33 -9.05 1.43
C ALA A 42 -3.87 -9.52 1.40
N ILE A 43 -3.36 -9.91 0.23
CA ILE A 43 -1.99 -10.42 0.05
C ILE A 43 -1.17 -9.39 -0.72
N SER A 44 0.02 -9.06 -0.20
CA SER A 44 0.95 -8.14 -0.89
C SER A 44 1.45 -8.75 -2.20
N ALA A 45 1.48 -7.97 -3.27
CA ALA A 45 2.03 -8.39 -4.57
C ALA A 45 3.54 -8.72 -4.52
N ALA A 46 4.25 -8.18 -3.52
CA ALA A 46 5.67 -8.46 -3.28
C ALA A 46 6.03 -8.32 -1.79
N PRO A 47 7.02 -9.07 -1.28
CA PRO A 47 7.48 -8.99 0.12
C PRO A 47 8.45 -7.82 0.38
N ARG A 48 8.44 -6.77 -0.45
CA ARG A 48 9.37 -5.63 -0.37
C ARG A 48 8.60 -4.34 -0.63
N THR A 49 8.91 -3.29 0.13
CA THR A 49 8.16 -2.01 0.13
C THR A 49 8.03 -1.41 -1.26
N LEU A 50 9.14 -1.22 -2.00
CA LEU A 50 9.10 -0.61 -3.34
C LEU A 50 8.18 -1.36 -4.32
N PRO A 51 8.43 -2.65 -4.65
CA PRO A 51 7.56 -3.35 -5.61
C PRO A 51 6.12 -3.48 -5.11
N SER A 52 5.88 -3.65 -3.80
CA SER A 52 4.53 -3.72 -3.24
C SER A 52 3.75 -2.41 -3.45
N VAL A 53 4.35 -1.27 -3.13
CA VAL A 53 3.74 0.06 -3.30
C VAL A 53 3.57 0.40 -4.79
N THR A 54 4.55 0.09 -5.64
CA THR A 54 4.38 0.29 -7.10
C THR A 54 3.24 -0.55 -7.66
N SER A 55 3.10 -1.81 -7.24
CA SER A 55 1.95 -2.64 -7.64
C SER A 55 0.62 -2.06 -7.15
N MET A 56 0.57 -1.57 -5.91
CA MET A 56 -0.63 -0.93 -5.34
C MET A 56 -1.07 0.31 -6.13
N LEU A 57 -0.12 1.11 -6.59
CA LEU A 57 -0.40 2.35 -7.33
C LEU A 57 -0.71 2.12 -8.80
N THR A 58 -0.22 1.04 -9.40
CA THR A 58 -0.38 0.79 -10.86
C THR A 58 -1.41 -0.29 -11.19
N GLY A 59 -1.78 -1.13 -10.20
CA GLY A 59 -2.58 -2.33 -10.44
C GLY A 59 -1.82 -3.46 -11.17
N LEU A 60 -0.51 -3.29 -11.40
CA LEU A 60 0.33 -4.25 -12.12
C LEU A 60 1.17 -5.10 -11.16
N ARG A 61 1.59 -6.29 -11.58
CA ARG A 61 2.56 -7.12 -10.83
C ARG A 61 3.98 -6.59 -10.98
N PRO A 62 4.92 -6.96 -10.09
CA PRO A 62 6.33 -6.55 -10.18
C PRO A 62 7.01 -6.81 -11.52
N ALA A 63 6.67 -7.93 -12.17
CA ALA A 63 7.20 -8.27 -13.49
C ALA A 63 6.67 -7.36 -14.61
N GLU A 64 5.48 -6.78 -14.44
CA GLU A 64 4.81 -5.95 -15.44
C GLU A 64 5.25 -4.49 -15.32
N HIS A 65 5.27 -3.91 -14.10
CA HIS A 65 5.70 -2.51 -13.91
C HIS A 65 7.23 -2.35 -13.83
N GLY A 66 7.99 -3.43 -13.65
CA GLY A 66 9.47 -3.44 -13.75
C GLY A 66 10.23 -2.92 -12.53
N ALA A 67 9.55 -2.34 -11.53
CA ALA A 67 10.15 -2.01 -10.24
C ALA A 67 10.28 -3.29 -9.40
N THR A 68 11.51 -3.69 -9.07
CA THR A 68 11.81 -4.96 -8.38
C THR A 68 12.85 -4.73 -7.29
N SER A 69 13.24 -5.78 -6.57
CA SER A 69 14.35 -5.70 -5.59
C SER A 69 15.71 -5.34 -6.22
N ARG A 70 15.86 -5.49 -7.54
CA ARG A 70 17.10 -5.18 -8.29
C ARG A 70 17.00 -3.87 -9.05
N GLN A 71 15.80 -3.47 -9.44
CA GLN A 71 15.52 -2.28 -10.24
C GLN A 71 14.64 -1.32 -9.45
N PHE A 72 15.18 -0.17 -9.07
CA PHE A 72 14.52 0.78 -8.16
C PHE A 72 13.57 1.77 -8.85
N ALA A 73 13.19 1.51 -10.10
CA ALA A 73 12.34 2.40 -10.88
C ALA A 73 11.26 1.61 -11.64
N MET A 74 10.07 2.19 -11.71
CA MET A 74 9.00 1.74 -12.60
C MET A 74 9.44 1.95 -14.05
N ARG A 75 9.17 0.97 -14.92
CA ARG A 75 9.45 1.04 -16.36
C ARG A 75 8.19 1.14 -17.21
N TYR A 76 7.09 0.56 -16.74
CA TYR A 76 5.84 0.47 -17.47
C TYR A 76 4.66 0.69 -16.54
N GLY A 77 3.54 1.12 -17.12
CA GLY A 77 2.31 1.41 -16.41
C GLY A 77 2.18 2.86 -15.98
N GLU A 78 0.99 3.17 -15.52
CA GLU A 78 0.60 4.48 -15.05
C GLU A 78 0.00 4.34 -13.64
N THR A 79 0.25 5.31 -12.78
CA THR A 79 -0.31 5.27 -11.42
C THR A 79 -1.76 5.73 -11.42
N VAL A 80 -2.57 5.17 -10.52
CA VAL A 80 -3.93 5.62 -10.24
C VAL A 80 -3.95 7.11 -9.87
N THR A 81 -2.90 7.63 -9.22
CA THR A 81 -2.77 9.05 -8.91
C THR A 81 -2.63 9.92 -10.16
N ARG A 82 -1.96 9.43 -11.20
CA ARG A 82 -1.86 10.14 -12.48
C ARG A 82 -3.20 10.15 -13.21
N GLN A 83 -3.88 9.00 -13.27
CA GLN A 83 -5.22 8.89 -13.87
C GLN A 83 -6.24 9.80 -13.18
N LEU A 84 -6.19 9.87 -11.84
CA LEU A 84 -7.04 10.78 -11.05
C LEU A 84 -6.70 12.25 -11.32
N SER A 85 -5.40 12.59 -11.43
CA SER A 85 -4.96 13.94 -11.77
C SER A 85 -5.43 14.38 -13.16
N GLU A 86 -5.31 13.50 -14.16
CA GLU A 86 -5.84 13.75 -15.51
C GLU A 86 -7.37 13.89 -15.53
N SER A 87 -8.06 13.31 -14.53
CA SER A 87 -9.51 13.45 -14.33
C SER A 87 -9.90 14.68 -13.49
N GLY A 88 -8.95 15.55 -13.13
CA GLY A 88 -9.20 16.81 -12.42
C GLY A 88 -9.07 16.76 -10.90
N TYR A 89 -8.57 15.67 -10.32
CA TYR A 89 -8.32 15.58 -8.88
C TYR A 89 -6.92 16.09 -8.52
N GLU A 90 -6.81 16.91 -7.48
CA GLU A 90 -5.52 17.22 -6.88
C GLU A 90 -5.00 15.99 -6.11
N CYS A 91 -3.80 15.52 -6.46
CA CYS A 91 -3.21 14.32 -5.88
C CYS A 91 -1.88 14.64 -5.21
N VAL A 92 -1.78 14.42 -3.90
CA VAL A 92 -0.56 14.67 -3.12
C VAL A 92 -0.04 13.37 -2.51
N HIS A 93 1.27 13.16 -2.57
CA HIS A 93 1.96 12.05 -1.92
C HIS A 93 2.82 12.55 -0.75
N LEU A 94 2.48 12.12 0.47
CA LEU A 94 3.24 12.44 1.68
C LEU A 94 3.91 11.17 2.20
N SER A 95 5.22 11.09 2.09
CA SER A 95 5.98 9.92 2.53
C SER A 95 7.40 10.29 2.94
N PRO A 96 7.93 9.73 4.04
CA PRO A 96 9.35 9.87 4.39
C PRO A 96 10.24 8.95 3.55
N LYS A 97 9.68 8.12 2.66
CA LYS A 97 10.47 7.20 1.82
C LYS A 97 11.00 7.96 0.61
N THR A 98 12.32 8.11 0.54
CA THR A 98 13.02 8.90 -0.49
C THR A 98 13.25 8.16 -1.81
N TRP A 99 13.01 6.85 -1.85
CA TRP A 99 13.24 6.00 -3.03
C TRP A 99 12.01 5.80 -3.92
N THR A 100 10.85 6.33 -3.53
CA THR A 100 9.76 6.54 -4.47
C THR A 100 10.19 7.69 -5.38
N GLY A 101 10.94 7.38 -6.43
CA GLY A 101 11.54 8.37 -7.34
C GLY A 101 10.51 9.25 -8.05
N ASP A 102 10.98 10.05 -9.01
CA ASP A 102 10.24 11.12 -9.73
C ASP A 102 8.96 10.65 -10.49
N TRP A 103 8.67 9.35 -10.49
CA TRP A 103 7.47 8.76 -11.11
C TRP A 103 6.25 8.74 -10.18
N LEU A 104 6.42 9.09 -8.91
CA LEU A 104 5.32 9.43 -8.01
C LEU A 104 5.15 10.95 -8.01
N PRO A 105 3.92 11.50 -8.13
CA PRO A 105 3.72 12.94 -8.11
C PRO A 105 4.36 13.52 -6.84
N GLN A 106 5.42 14.30 -7.03
CA GLN A 106 5.91 15.19 -6.00
C GLN A 106 4.91 16.35 -5.98
N GLY A 107 4.39 16.67 -4.80
CA GLY A 107 3.49 17.82 -4.62
C GLY A 107 4.11 19.11 -5.14
#